data_AF-A0A1E7EWT2-F1
#
_entry.id   AF-A0A1E7EWT2-F1
#
_cell.length_a   1.000
_cell.length_b   1.000
_cell.length_c   1.000
_cell.angle_alpha   90.00
_cell.angle_beta   90.00
_cell.angle_gamma   90.00
#
_symmetry.space_group_name_H-M   'P 1'
#
loop_
_entity.id
_entity.type
_entity.pdbx_description
1 polymer ?
#
loop_
_entity_poly.entity_id
_entity_poly.type
_entity_poly.pdbx_seq_one_letter_code
_entity_poly.pdbx_strand_id
1 'polypeptide(L)'
;MENINNNDNDGGEQEAQAEQIAHRQRQRQRKQELQNRNSIDELVDRFLEEVEDSVHDLLCNNDVDADNYRGLDSKRDTEAEVEAILKLYPNVLTRRKQLGHFDYVPIQFFALNLKAISFIPLVARLSIELGLFEEQYRGGLLVIDAEGSRYTFNTLVSLMNSQSLQHSNDDNYNQEHHENQYLQVLIKLRRMDLLKKEDIQNYGLLNNLCRPPYFSEKRFRFLTEWDVNAVLYTDRYGDSPLHKAVEYSLSVQVFPFVFEAGIRHFPKKKGIQLLFSKNRLGDTPFQLACRKFGQKQVIKGIDGILGFYSGDTPINITEALVMAVTDENIHLDCVYFLLRLEPDILQKLLLSSTAMATVVDKNNNILGDKNNDNNDSSGNNGNLGVLLQYDFFVYVTLSASPEFQV
;
A
#
# COMPACT_ATOMS: atom_id res chain seq x y z
N MET A 1 -44.92 -48.19 -100.34
CA MET A 1 -45.30 -46.93 -99.66
C MET A 1 -44.79 -47.05 -98.24
N GLU A 2 -43.54 -46.64 -98.02
CA GLU A 2 -42.89 -46.61 -96.71
C GLU A 2 -42.67 -45.15 -96.35
N ASN A 3 -43.19 -44.76 -95.19
CA ASN A 3 -43.06 -43.44 -94.60
C ASN A 3 -42.72 -43.70 -93.12
N ILE A 4 -41.46 -43.50 -92.72
CA ILE A 4 -40.99 -43.73 -91.36
C ILE A 4 -40.42 -42.43 -90.80
N ASN A 5 -40.95 -42.09 -89.64
CA ASN A 5 -40.69 -40.97 -88.74
C ASN A 5 -39.21 -40.66 -88.51
N ASN A 6 -38.88 -39.37 -88.53
CA ASN A 6 -37.69 -38.77 -87.92
C ASN A 6 -38.08 -37.36 -87.44
N ASN A 7 -38.58 -37.21 -86.21
CA ASN A 7 -38.96 -35.88 -85.71
C ASN A 7 -38.99 -35.76 -84.16
N ASP A 8 -38.03 -36.38 -83.46
CA ASP A 8 -38.05 -36.44 -81.98
C ASP A 8 -36.78 -35.88 -81.28
N ASN A 9 -35.98 -34.99 -81.90
CA ASN A 9 -34.68 -34.59 -81.32
C ASN A 9 -34.51 -33.10 -80.91
N ASP A 10 -35.57 -32.27 -80.95
CA ASP A 10 -35.50 -30.82 -80.65
C ASP A 10 -35.85 -30.46 -79.18
N GLY A 11 -36.33 -31.43 -78.39
CA GLY A 11 -36.66 -31.22 -76.97
C GLY A 11 -35.43 -31.05 -76.06
N GLY A 12 -34.29 -31.64 -76.44
CA GLY A 12 -33.10 -31.69 -75.59
C GLY A 12 -32.34 -30.37 -75.45
N GLU A 13 -32.33 -29.51 -76.49
CA GLU A 13 -31.62 -28.22 -76.43
C GLU A 13 -32.33 -27.20 -75.55
N GLN A 14 -33.67 -27.17 -75.58
CA GLN A 14 -34.45 -26.26 -74.74
C GLN A 14 -34.34 -26.61 -73.25
N GLU A 15 -34.34 -27.92 -72.92
CA GLU A 15 -34.17 -28.39 -71.56
C GLU A 15 -32.76 -28.06 -71.01
N ALA A 16 -31.72 -28.29 -71.81
CA ALA A 16 -30.35 -27.95 -71.45
C ALA A 16 -30.16 -26.43 -71.22
N GLN A 17 -30.82 -25.59 -72.03
CA GLN A 17 -30.77 -24.14 -71.87
C GLN A 17 -31.50 -23.68 -70.59
N ALA A 18 -32.65 -24.29 -70.27
CA ALA A 18 -33.39 -24.01 -69.05
C ALA A 18 -32.60 -24.40 -67.80
N GLU A 19 -31.95 -25.58 -67.80
CA GLU A 19 -31.07 -26.01 -66.71
C GLU A 19 -29.88 -25.07 -66.52
N GLN A 20 -29.28 -24.60 -67.62
CA GLN A 20 -28.15 -23.66 -67.54
C GLN A 20 -28.57 -22.31 -66.93
N ILE A 21 -29.76 -21.81 -67.25
CA ILE A 21 -30.32 -20.58 -66.66
C ILE A 21 -30.60 -20.79 -65.17
N ALA A 22 -31.28 -21.89 -64.82
CA ALA A 22 -31.57 -22.21 -63.41
C ALA A 22 -30.28 -22.35 -62.59
N HIS A 23 -29.25 -23.00 -63.14
CA HIS A 23 -27.94 -23.11 -62.50
C HIS A 23 -27.28 -21.74 -62.29
N ARG A 24 -27.28 -20.86 -63.29
CA ARG A 24 -26.74 -19.49 -63.16
C ARG A 24 -27.51 -18.65 -62.14
N GLN A 25 -28.84 -18.77 -62.09
CA GLN A 25 -29.66 -18.11 -61.07
C GLN A 25 -29.33 -18.60 -59.67
N ARG A 26 -29.19 -19.93 -59.47
CA ARG A 26 -28.75 -20.51 -58.19
C ARG A 26 -27.36 -20.02 -57.78
N GLN A 27 -26.41 -19.91 -58.70
CA GLN A 27 -25.08 -19.39 -58.40
C GLN A 27 -25.11 -17.90 -58.01
N ARG A 28 -25.90 -17.07 -58.70
CA ARG A 28 -26.08 -15.66 -58.36
C ARG A 28 -26.73 -15.49 -56.99
N GLN A 29 -27.79 -16.26 -56.70
CA GLN A 29 -28.47 -16.25 -55.42
C GLN A 29 -27.52 -16.65 -54.29
N ARG A 30 -26.75 -17.74 -54.45
CA ARG A 30 -25.73 -18.15 -53.46
C ARG A 30 -24.66 -17.08 -53.24
N LYS A 31 -24.20 -16.42 -54.30
CA LYS A 31 -23.22 -15.32 -54.18
C LYS A 31 -23.81 -14.13 -53.42
N GLN A 32 -25.06 -13.77 -53.68
CA GLN A 32 -25.76 -12.70 -52.98
C GLN A 32 -26.01 -13.05 -51.51
N GLU A 33 -26.42 -14.28 -51.21
CA GLU A 33 -26.56 -14.78 -49.83
C GLU A 33 -25.23 -14.75 -49.06
N LEU A 34 -24.13 -15.13 -49.71
CA LEU A 34 -22.78 -15.05 -49.11
C LEU A 34 -22.36 -13.60 -48.86
N GLN A 35 -22.60 -12.70 -49.81
CA GLN A 35 -22.33 -11.26 -49.63
C GLN A 35 -23.16 -10.66 -48.49
N ASN A 36 -24.44 -11.01 -48.39
CA ASN A 36 -25.31 -10.54 -47.32
C ASN A 36 -24.86 -11.07 -45.94
N ARG A 37 -24.43 -12.34 -45.85
CA ARG A 37 -23.89 -12.91 -44.61
C ARG A 37 -22.64 -12.18 -44.15
N ASN A 38 -21.67 -11.98 -45.06
CA ASN A 38 -20.44 -11.25 -44.73
C ASN A 38 -20.74 -9.82 -44.25
N SER A 39 -21.71 -9.13 -44.87
CA SER A 39 -22.12 -7.79 -44.45
C SER A 39 -22.80 -7.76 -43.08
N ILE A 40 -23.56 -8.80 -42.72
CA ILE A 40 -24.17 -8.92 -41.40
C ILE A 40 -23.08 -9.19 -40.36
N ASP A 41 -22.15 -10.10 -40.67
CA ASP A 41 -21.04 -10.45 -39.77
C ASP A 41 -20.18 -9.21 -39.47
N GLU A 42 -19.82 -8.42 -40.50
CA GLU A 42 -19.07 -7.16 -40.33
C GLU A 42 -19.82 -6.12 -39.46
N LEU A 43 -21.15 -6.05 -39.55
CA LEU A 43 -21.95 -5.16 -38.71
C LEU A 43 -22.02 -5.64 -37.26
N VAL A 44 -22.11 -6.95 -37.05
CA VAL A 44 -22.11 -7.56 -35.72
C VAL A 44 -20.77 -7.34 -35.04
N ASP A 45 -19.66 -7.57 -35.75
CA ASP A 45 -18.31 -7.38 -35.21
C ASP A 45 -18.08 -5.92 -34.78
N ARG A 46 -18.46 -4.95 -35.62
CA ARG A 46 -18.38 -3.53 -35.28
C ARG A 46 -19.23 -3.18 -34.06
N PHE A 47 -20.45 -3.70 -33.99
CA PHE A 47 -21.32 -3.46 -32.85
C PHE A 47 -20.71 -4.00 -31.54
N LEU A 48 -20.13 -5.21 -31.57
CA LEU A 48 -19.48 -5.79 -30.39
C LEU A 48 -18.24 -5.00 -29.96
N GLU A 49 -17.43 -4.53 -30.91
CA GLU A 49 -16.27 -3.67 -30.64
C GLU A 49 -16.70 -2.33 -30.01
N GLU A 50 -17.73 -1.67 -30.55
CA GLU A 50 -18.27 -0.42 -29.99
C GLU A 50 -18.84 -0.61 -28.58
N VAL A 51 -19.47 -1.76 -28.30
CA VAL A 51 -19.96 -2.09 -26.96
C VAL A 51 -18.78 -2.36 -26.01
N GLU A 52 -17.77 -3.10 -26.44
CA GLU A 52 -16.57 -3.38 -25.64
C GLU A 52 -15.82 -2.08 -25.28
N ASP A 53 -15.64 -1.18 -26.25
CA ASP A 53 -15.10 0.17 -26.05
C ASP A 53 -15.92 0.96 -25.04
N SER A 54 -17.24 0.95 -25.19
CA SER A 54 -18.16 1.66 -24.28
C SER A 54 -18.09 1.12 -22.85
N VAL A 55 -17.95 -0.20 -22.68
CA VAL A 55 -17.74 -0.83 -21.37
C VAL A 55 -16.39 -0.41 -20.79
N HIS A 56 -15.31 -0.42 -21.58
CA HIS A 56 -14.01 0.03 -21.10
C HIS A 56 -14.03 1.49 -20.64
N ASP A 57 -14.69 2.37 -21.40
CA ASP A 57 -14.86 3.77 -21.04
C ASP A 57 -15.72 3.96 -19.79
N LEU A 58 -16.79 3.18 -19.62
CA LEU A 58 -17.60 3.13 -18.41
C LEU A 58 -16.76 2.79 -17.17
N LEU A 59 -15.87 1.80 -17.28
CA LEU A 59 -15.00 1.36 -16.17
C LEU A 59 -13.90 2.39 -15.85
N CYS A 60 -13.35 3.05 -16.87
CA CYS A 60 -12.25 3.99 -16.69
C CYS A 60 -12.69 5.46 -16.53
N ASN A 61 -13.99 5.73 -16.38
CA ASN A 61 -14.48 7.08 -16.17
C ASN A 61 -14.22 7.54 -14.73
N ASN A 62 -13.44 8.60 -14.58
CA ASN A 62 -13.05 9.21 -13.31
C ASN A 62 -13.52 10.67 -13.17
N ASP A 63 -14.38 11.15 -14.07
CA ASP A 63 -14.93 12.50 -14.04
C ASP A 63 -16.09 12.61 -13.03
N VAL A 64 -15.74 12.53 -11.74
CA VAL A 64 -16.70 12.49 -10.63
C VAL A 64 -17.57 13.73 -10.51
N ASP A 65 -17.10 14.86 -11.02
CA ASP A 65 -17.73 16.19 -10.89
C ASP A 65 -18.64 16.54 -12.08
N ALA A 66 -18.64 15.73 -13.15
CA ALA A 66 -19.57 15.93 -14.24
C ALA A 66 -21.02 15.71 -13.76
N ASP A 67 -21.89 16.69 -14.01
CA ASP A 67 -23.36 16.58 -13.83
C ASP A 67 -23.93 15.32 -14.53
N ASN A 68 -23.23 14.85 -15.56
CA ASN A 68 -23.55 13.66 -16.33
C ASN A 68 -22.51 12.55 -16.11
N TYR A 69 -22.11 12.29 -14.86
CA TYR A 69 -21.21 11.18 -14.54
C TYR A 69 -21.70 9.86 -15.15
N ARG A 70 -20.93 9.31 -16.10
CA ARG A 70 -21.27 8.10 -16.86
C ARG A 70 -20.54 6.86 -16.38
N GLY A 71 -19.67 6.95 -15.38
CA GLY A 71 -18.94 5.80 -14.84
C GLY A 71 -19.78 4.91 -13.93
N LEU A 72 -19.17 3.87 -13.37
CA LEU A 72 -19.83 3.00 -12.37
C LEU A 72 -20.17 3.75 -11.09
N ASP A 73 -21.34 3.48 -10.53
CA ASP A 73 -21.82 4.07 -9.29
C ASP A 73 -22.47 3.01 -8.39
N SER A 74 -21.87 2.74 -7.25
CA SER A 74 -22.35 1.83 -6.20
C SER A 74 -23.76 2.11 -5.68
N LYS A 75 -24.29 3.33 -5.88
CA LYS A 75 -25.67 3.68 -5.55
C LYS A 75 -26.67 3.31 -6.66
N ARG A 76 -26.19 3.21 -7.91
CA ARG A 76 -27.01 2.94 -9.10
C ARG A 76 -26.86 1.50 -9.57
N ASP A 77 -25.63 1.03 -9.64
CA ASP A 77 -25.22 -0.24 -10.25
C ASP A 77 -25.02 -1.30 -9.16
N THR A 78 -25.50 -2.51 -9.41
CA THR A 78 -25.35 -3.64 -8.49
C THR A 78 -24.11 -4.49 -8.81
N GLU A 79 -23.57 -5.21 -7.82
CA GLU A 79 -22.45 -6.15 -8.06
C GLU A 79 -22.82 -7.20 -9.14
N ALA A 80 -24.09 -7.63 -9.21
CA ALA A 80 -24.55 -8.63 -10.18
C ALA A 80 -24.57 -8.10 -11.62
N GLU A 81 -24.99 -6.85 -11.84
CA GLU A 81 -24.96 -6.21 -13.16
C GLU A 81 -23.52 -6.01 -13.64
N VAL A 82 -22.65 -5.50 -12.75
CA VAL A 82 -21.23 -5.33 -13.06
C VAL A 82 -20.58 -6.68 -13.37
N GLU A 83 -20.85 -7.71 -12.56
CA GLU A 83 -20.35 -9.07 -12.80
C GLU A 83 -20.82 -9.64 -14.15
N ALA A 84 -22.08 -9.47 -14.51
CA ALA A 84 -22.63 -9.95 -15.77
C ALA A 84 -21.94 -9.30 -16.98
N ILE A 85 -21.73 -7.98 -16.94
CA ILE A 85 -21.06 -7.24 -18.00
C ILE A 85 -19.58 -7.67 -18.12
N LEU A 86 -18.88 -7.81 -17.00
CA LEU A 86 -17.47 -8.21 -17.00
C LEU A 86 -17.25 -9.65 -17.45
N LYS A 87 -18.20 -10.56 -17.21
CA LYS A 87 -18.16 -11.92 -17.77
C LYS A 87 -18.44 -11.95 -19.27
N LEU A 88 -19.22 -11.02 -19.79
CA LEU A 88 -19.50 -10.90 -21.22
C LEU A 88 -18.32 -10.29 -21.98
N TYR A 89 -17.63 -9.30 -21.39
CA TYR A 89 -16.49 -8.61 -22.00
C TYR A 89 -15.26 -8.63 -21.07
N PRO A 90 -14.63 -9.80 -20.83
CA PRO A 90 -13.56 -9.92 -19.83
C PRO A 90 -12.27 -9.16 -20.22
N ASN A 91 -11.99 -9.03 -21.52
CA ASN A 91 -10.76 -8.40 -22.02
C ASN A 91 -10.62 -6.94 -21.60
N VAL A 92 -11.73 -6.23 -21.38
CA VAL A 92 -11.74 -4.83 -20.93
C VAL A 92 -10.98 -4.63 -19.63
N LEU A 93 -10.92 -5.63 -18.74
CA LEU A 93 -10.24 -5.54 -17.45
C LEU A 93 -8.71 -5.46 -17.56
N THR A 94 -8.15 -5.86 -18.70
CA THR A 94 -6.70 -5.81 -18.97
C THR A 94 -6.31 -4.64 -19.86
N ARG A 95 -7.28 -4.04 -20.56
CA ARG A 95 -7.04 -2.93 -21.48
C ARG A 95 -6.63 -1.69 -20.69
N ARG A 96 -5.49 -1.11 -21.08
CA ARG A 96 -4.96 0.08 -20.43
C ARG A 96 -5.59 1.35 -21.01
N LYS A 97 -5.82 2.33 -20.15
CA LYS A 97 -6.19 3.70 -20.52
C LYS A 97 -5.15 4.66 -20.01
N GLN A 98 -4.71 5.55 -20.90
CA GLN A 98 -3.74 6.59 -20.56
C GLN A 98 -4.46 7.72 -19.78
N LEU A 99 -3.91 8.09 -18.63
CA LEU A 99 -4.32 9.28 -17.88
C LEU A 99 -3.06 10.10 -17.57
N GLY A 100 -2.83 11.15 -18.37
CA GLY A 100 -1.58 11.90 -18.34
C GLY A 100 -0.41 11.07 -18.88
N HIS A 101 0.62 10.86 -18.05
CA HIS A 101 1.82 10.08 -18.42
C HIS A 101 1.77 8.62 -17.98
N PHE A 102 0.62 8.15 -17.49
CA PHE A 102 0.48 6.85 -16.84
C PHE A 102 -0.56 6.00 -17.55
N ASP A 103 -0.29 4.71 -17.67
CA ASP A 103 -1.19 3.72 -18.26
C ASP A 103 -1.82 2.86 -17.17
N TYR A 104 -3.12 3.05 -16.95
CA TYR A 104 -3.86 2.40 -15.89
C TYR A 104 -4.75 1.29 -16.44
N VAL A 105 -4.87 0.20 -15.71
CA VAL A 105 -5.93 -0.79 -15.88
C VAL A 105 -7.20 -0.34 -15.13
N PRO A 106 -8.41 -0.79 -15.53
CA PRO A 106 -9.67 -0.30 -14.96
C PRO A 106 -9.74 -0.37 -13.43
N ILE A 107 -9.24 -1.44 -12.81
CA ILE A 107 -9.28 -1.59 -11.35
C ILE A 107 -8.51 -0.48 -10.60
N GLN A 108 -7.49 0.12 -11.23
CA GLN A 108 -6.78 1.27 -10.65
C GLN A 108 -7.64 2.54 -10.69
N PHE A 109 -8.44 2.75 -11.74
CA PHE A 109 -9.40 3.86 -11.81
C PHE A 109 -10.46 3.77 -10.70
N PHE A 110 -10.86 2.55 -10.33
CA PHE A 110 -11.86 2.35 -9.27
C PHE A 110 -11.35 2.85 -7.92
N ALA A 111 -10.05 2.71 -7.65
CA ALA A 111 -9.44 3.22 -6.43
C ALA A 111 -9.35 4.76 -6.40
N LEU A 112 -9.45 5.40 -7.57
CA LEU A 112 -9.50 6.87 -7.71
C LEU A 112 -10.93 7.41 -7.71
N ASN A 113 -11.93 6.53 -7.80
CA ASN A 113 -13.33 6.91 -7.95
C ASN A 113 -14.18 6.34 -6.83
N LEU A 114 -14.59 7.22 -5.92
CA LEU A 114 -15.41 6.84 -4.77
C LEU A 114 -16.72 6.14 -5.15
N LYS A 115 -17.34 6.52 -6.27
CA LYS A 115 -18.58 5.91 -6.74
C LYS A 115 -18.36 4.46 -7.16
N ALA A 116 -17.15 4.09 -7.62
CA ALA A 116 -16.82 2.76 -8.12
C ALA A 116 -16.01 1.89 -7.13
N ILE A 117 -15.48 2.47 -6.04
CA ILE A 117 -14.49 1.81 -5.18
C ILE A 117 -14.97 0.48 -4.57
N SER A 118 -16.26 0.37 -4.26
CA SER A 118 -16.86 -0.84 -3.67
C SER A 118 -16.78 -2.05 -4.60
N PHE A 119 -16.61 -1.84 -5.91
CA PHE A 119 -16.49 -2.91 -6.89
C PHE A 119 -15.08 -3.51 -6.98
N ILE A 120 -14.06 -2.91 -6.37
CA ILE A 120 -12.66 -3.41 -6.43
C ILE A 120 -12.55 -4.89 -6.02
N PRO A 121 -13.13 -5.34 -4.89
CA PRO A 121 -13.00 -6.75 -4.51
C PRO A 121 -13.69 -7.70 -5.50
N LEU A 122 -14.83 -7.28 -6.09
CA LEU A 122 -15.52 -8.04 -7.12
C LEU A 122 -14.64 -8.18 -8.38
N VAL A 123 -14.11 -7.06 -8.87
CA VAL A 123 -13.26 -7.04 -10.08
C VAL A 123 -11.99 -7.86 -9.88
N ALA A 124 -11.33 -7.74 -8.74
CA ALA A 124 -10.13 -8.52 -8.44
C ALA A 124 -10.44 -10.03 -8.43
N ARG A 125 -11.55 -10.44 -7.80
CA ARG A 125 -12.01 -11.83 -7.79
C ARG A 125 -12.27 -12.36 -9.20
N LEU A 126 -13.07 -11.63 -9.99
CA LEU A 126 -13.41 -12.03 -11.36
C LEU A 126 -12.17 -12.11 -12.24
N SER A 127 -11.24 -11.17 -12.10
CA SER A 127 -9.99 -11.16 -12.85
C SER A 127 -9.13 -12.40 -12.57
N ILE A 128 -9.18 -12.92 -11.34
CA ILE A 128 -8.52 -14.19 -10.95
C ILE A 128 -9.29 -15.38 -11.52
N GLU A 129 -10.62 -15.43 -11.34
CA GLU A 129 -11.47 -16.52 -11.85
C GLU A 129 -11.34 -16.71 -13.37
N LEU A 130 -11.19 -15.60 -14.11
CA LEU A 130 -11.06 -15.57 -15.56
C LEU A 130 -9.60 -15.76 -16.04
N GLY A 131 -8.62 -15.84 -15.14
CA GLY A 131 -7.21 -16.01 -15.49
C GLY A 131 -6.61 -14.84 -16.29
N LEU A 132 -7.09 -13.62 -16.07
CA LEU A 132 -6.71 -12.43 -16.84
C LEU A 132 -5.33 -11.86 -16.49
N PHE A 133 -4.82 -12.22 -15.30
CA PHE A 133 -3.51 -11.78 -14.82
C PHE A 133 -2.76 -12.96 -14.22
N GLU A 134 -1.42 -12.86 -14.22
CA GLU A 134 -0.57 -13.77 -13.46
C GLU A 134 -0.87 -13.68 -11.96
N GLU A 135 -0.67 -14.79 -11.24
CA GLU A 135 -1.02 -14.94 -9.82
C GLU A 135 -0.43 -13.84 -8.93
N GLN A 136 0.82 -13.43 -9.19
CA GLN A 136 1.49 -12.36 -8.46
C GLN A 136 0.77 -10.99 -8.54
N TYR A 137 0.01 -10.74 -9.60
CA TYR A 137 -0.72 -9.48 -9.75
C TYR A 137 -2.06 -9.47 -9.00
N ARG A 138 -2.51 -10.63 -8.49
CA ARG A 138 -3.73 -10.81 -7.68
C ARG A 138 -4.94 -10.10 -8.27
N GLY A 139 -5.27 -10.44 -9.51
CA GLY A 139 -6.43 -9.86 -10.21
C GLY A 139 -6.26 -8.38 -10.55
N GLY A 140 -5.05 -7.96 -10.88
CA GLY A 140 -4.74 -6.58 -11.26
C GLY A 140 -4.42 -5.64 -10.08
N LEU A 141 -4.62 -6.05 -8.83
CA LEU A 141 -4.40 -5.21 -7.64
C LEU A 141 -2.95 -4.72 -7.51
N LEU A 142 -1.99 -5.53 -7.93
CA LEU A 142 -0.57 -5.22 -7.89
C LEU A 142 0.03 -4.83 -9.24
N VAL A 143 -0.80 -4.58 -10.25
CA VAL A 143 -0.30 -4.05 -11.52
C VAL A 143 0.28 -2.67 -11.26
N ILE A 144 1.52 -2.48 -11.68
CA ILE A 144 2.23 -1.21 -11.61
C ILE A 144 2.13 -0.55 -12.99
N ASP A 145 2.12 0.77 -13.01
CA ASP A 145 2.30 1.58 -14.21
C ASP A 145 3.64 1.23 -14.91
N ALA A 146 3.72 1.50 -16.21
CA ALA A 146 4.85 1.09 -17.04
C ALA A 146 6.22 1.50 -16.44
N GLU A 147 7.22 0.63 -16.66
CA GLU A 147 8.57 0.78 -16.12
C GLU A 147 9.17 2.18 -16.40
N GLY A 148 9.61 2.86 -15.34
CA GLY A 148 10.34 4.14 -15.43
C GLY A 148 9.70 5.30 -14.66
N SER A 149 8.46 5.15 -14.21
CA SER A 149 7.84 6.11 -13.31
C SER A 149 8.55 6.08 -11.93
N ARG A 150 8.88 7.26 -11.39
CA ARG A 150 9.45 7.37 -10.03
C ARG A 150 8.44 6.96 -8.95
N TYR A 151 7.17 6.80 -9.31
CA TYR A 151 6.05 6.59 -8.40
C TYR A 151 5.27 5.36 -8.85
N THR A 152 5.58 4.21 -8.27
CA THR A 152 4.81 2.99 -8.53
C THR A 152 3.42 3.12 -7.90
N PHE A 153 2.38 3.22 -8.74
CA PHE A 153 0.99 3.31 -8.28
C PHE A 153 0.25 2.03 -8.63
N ASN A 154 0.12 1.12 -7.66
CA ASN A 154 -0.81 0.01 -7.76
C ASN A 154 -2.13 0.33 -7.03
N THR A 155 -3.15 -0.51 -7.22
CA THR A 155 -4.49 -0.29 -6.64
C THR A 155 -4.45 -0.20 -5.11
N LEU A 156 -3.59 -0.98 -4.43
CA LEU A 156 -3.47 -0.92 -2.97
C LEU A 156 -2.89 0.41 -2.49
N VAL A 157 -1.90 0.96 -3.20
CA VAL A 157 -1.33 2.29 -2.93
C VAL A 157 -2.39 3.36 -3.20
N SER A 158 -3.13 3.25 -4.32
CA SER A 158 -4.23 4.18 -4.63
C SER A 158 -5.32 4.16 -3.55
N LEU A 159 -5.63 3.01 -2.96
CA LEU A 159 -6.55 2.90 -1.83
C LEU A 159 -6.08 3.61 -0.55
N MET A 160 -4.79 3.98 -0.42
CA MET A 160 -4.29 4.81 0.68
C MET A 160 -4.46 6.30 0.39
N ASN A 161 -4.39 6.66 -0.89
CA ASN A 161 -4.55 8.03 -1.36
C ASN A 161 -6.03 8.37 -1.42
N SER A 162 -6.58 8.89 -0.31
CA SER A 162 -7.83 9.65 -0.40
C SER A 162 -7.54 10.98 -1.07
N GLN A 163 -7.36 10.99 -2.38
CA GLN A 163 -7.50 12.21 -3.13
C GLN A 163 -8.97 12.59 -3.06
N SER A 164 -9.31 13.36 -2.03
CA SER A 164 -10.36 14.35 -2.16
C SER A 164 -9.92 15.21 -3.35
N LEU A 165 -10.56 15.02 -4.51
CA LEU A 165 -10.53 16.01 -5.58
C LEU A 165 -11.17 17.27 -4.97
N GLN A 166 -10.33 18.05 -4.29
CA GLN A 166 -10.67 19.19 -3.46
C GLN A 166 -11.05 20.37 -4.36
N HIS A 167 -12.23 20.34 -4.96
CA HIS A 167 -12.78 21.52 -5.62
C HIS A 167 -14.18 21.92 -5.15
N SER A 168 -14.87 21.13 -4.31
CA SER A 168 -16.09 21.60 -3.65
C SER A 168 -15.82 22.00 -2.20
N ASN A 169 -15.88 23.31 -1.93
CA ASN A 169 -15.62 23.90 -0.62
C ASN A 169 -16.70 23.61 0.44
N ASP A 170 -17.77 22.88 0.12
CA ASP A 170 -18.99 22.89 0.95
C ASP A 170 -19.24 21.65 1.84
N ASP A 171 -18.60 20.50 1.64
CA ASP A 171 -19.08 19.26 2.29
C ASP A 171 -18.05 18.56 3.19
N ASN A 172 -17.84 19.09 4.39
CA ASN A 172 -17.14 18.36 5.47
C ASN A 172 -17.88 17.06 5.87
N TYR A 173 -19.20 17.00 5.65
CA TYR A 173 -20.03 15.83 5.99
C TYR A 173 -19.73 14.57 5.16
N ASN A 174 -19.16 14.71 3.96
CA ASN A 174 -18.93 13.57 3.08
C ASN A 174 -17.64 12.79 3.42
N GLN A 175 -16.73 13.39 4.18
CA GLN A 175 -15.40 12.83 4.39
C GLN A 175 -15.38 11.53 5.22
N GLU A 176 -16.17 11.45 6.29
CA GLU A 176 -16.25 10.23 7.12
C GLU A 176 -16.87 9.05 6.36
N HIS A 177 -17.93 9.33 5.58
CA HIS A 177 -18.56 8.30 4.75
C HIS A 177 -17.58 7.73 3.72
N HIS A 178 -16.77 8.60 3.12
CA HIS A 178 -15.76 8.19 2.16
C HIS A 178 -14.74 7.27 2.82
N GLU A 179 -14.19 7.67 3.97
CA GLU A 179 -13.23 6.87 4.74
C GLU A 179 -13.76 5.45 5.02
N ASN A 180 -15.03 5.34 5.43
CA ASN A 180 -15.65 4.06 5.71
C ASN A 180 -15.66 3.15 4.47
N GLN A 181 -15.90 3.68 3.27
CA GLN A 181 -15.91 2.88 2.04
C GLN A 181 -14.52 2.30 1.69
N TYR A 182 -13.46 3.12 1.75
CA TYR A 182 -12.08 2.62 1.54
C TYR A 182 -11.72 1.54 2.56
N LEU A 183 -12.07 1.75 3.84
CA LEU A 183 -11.82 0.77 4.89
C LEU A 183 -12.56 -0.55 4.65
N GLN A 184 -13.85 -0.50 4.26
CA GLN A 184 -14.62 -1.72 3.95
C GLN A 184 -14.00 -2.51 2.80
N VAL A 185 -13.48 -1.82 1.77
CA VAL A 185 -12.76 -2.46 0.67
C VAL A 185 -11.50 -3.17 1.16
N LEU A 186 -10.67 -2.51 1.99
CA LEU A 186 -9.47 -3.15 2.57
C LEU A 186 -9.82 -4.37 3.43
N ILE A 187 -10.89 -4.30 4.23
CA ILE A 187 -11.38 -5.44 5.03
C ILE A 187 -11.82 -6.59 4.12
N LYS A 188 -12.58 -6.30 3.06
CA LYS A 188 -13.04 -7.32 2.10
C LYS A 188 -11.86 -7.96 1.37
N LEU A 189 -10.90 -7.17 0.89
CA LEU A 189 -9.66 -7.67 0.27
C LEU A 189 -8.83 -8.55 1.21
N ARG A 190 -8.70 -8.17 2.50
CA ARG A 190 -8.05 -9.00 3.53
C ARG A 190 -8.78 -10.33 3.73
N ARG A 191 -10.11 -10.31 3.85
CA ARG A 191 -10.92 -11.53 4.05
C ARG A 191 -10.83 -12.49 2.86
N MET A 192 -10.54 -11.98 1.67
CA MET A 192 -10.35 -12.73 0.45
C MET A 192 -8.90 -13.17 0.22
N ASP A 193 -7.99 -12.93 1.17
CA ASP A 193 -6.54 -13.18 1.04
C ASP A 193 -5.86 -12.43 -0.14
N LEU A 194 -6.49 -11.35 -0.62
CA LEU A 194 -5.97 -10.53 -1.70
C LEU A 194 -5.11 -9.37 -1.20
N LEU A 195 -5.34 -8.89 0.01
CA LEU A 195 -4.45 -7.99 0.74
C LEU A 195 -3.72 -8.82 1.80
N LYS A 196 -2.40 -8.79 1.79
CA LYS A 196 -1.52 -9.56 2.68
C LYS A 196 -0.75 -8.64 3.60
N LYS A 197 -0.23 -9.20 4.68
CA LYS A 197 0.51 -8.42 5.69
C LYS A 197 1.78 -7.81 5.08
N GLU A 198 2.45 -8.57 4.23
CA GLU A 198 3.70 -8.20 3.56
C GLU A 198 3.49 -7.00 2.61
N ASP A 199 2.28 -6.82 2.07
CA ASP A 199 1.96 -5.68 1.19
C ASP A 199 2.08 -4.34 1.92
N ILE A 200 1.77 -4.32 3.21
CA ILE A 200 1.83 -3.10 4.04
C ILE A 200 3.25 -2.53 4.00
N GLN A 201 4.25 -3.40 4.09
CA GLN A 201 5.67 -3.03 4.05
C GLN A 201 6.18 -2.88 2.62
N ASN A 202 5.93 -3.88 1.76
CA ASN A 202 6.43 -3.94 0.37
C ASN A 202 6.02 -2.71 -0.45
N TYR A 203 4.80 -2.22 -0.23
CA TYR A 203 4.27 -1.05 -0.94
C TYR A 203 4.22 0.20 -0.05
N GLY A 204 4.78 0.14 1.16
CA GLY A 204 4.81 1.27 2.10
C GLY A 204 3.43 1.89 2.32
N LEU A 205 2.40 1.07 2.55
CA LEU A 205 1.01 1.54 2.59
C LEU A 205 0.79 2.58 3.70
N LEU A 206 1.42 2.40 4.87
CA LEU A 206 1.37 3.40 5.94
C LEU A 206 2.05 4.72 5.55
N ASN A 207 3.21 4.67 4.88
CA ASN A 207 3.88 5.87 4.38
C ASN A 207 3.01 6.62 3.36
N ASN A 208 2.37 5.88 2.46
CA ASN A 208 1.44 6.44 1.49
C ASN A 208 0.16 6.98 2.13
N LEU A 209 -0.28 6.46 3.27
CA LEU A 209 -1.44 6.98 4.00
C LEU A 209 -1.14 8.27 4.77
N CYS A 210 0.12 8.48 5.17
CA CYS A 210 0.59 9.70 5.83
C CYS A 210 0.92 10.85 4.86
N ARG A 211 0.89 10.60 3.54
CA ARG A 211 1.22 11.56 2.48
C ARG A 211 0.07 12.48 2.01
N PRO A 212 -1.21 12.08 1.96
CA PRO A 212 -2.27 12.94 1.45
C PRO A 212 -2.55 14.11 2.40
N PRO A 213 -3.19 15.20 1.91
CA PRO A 213 -3.60 16.31 2.77
C PRO A 213 -4.63 15.89 3.83
N TYR A 214 -5.39 14.83 3.55
CA TYR A 214 -6.31 14.21 4.50
C TYR A 214 -5.75 12.89 5.06
N PHE A 215 -5.57 12.86 6.37
CA PHE A 215 -5.13 11.69 7.10
C PHE A 215 -6.33 10.87 7.58
N SER A 216 -6.36 9.59 7.22
CA SER A 216 -7.43 8.67 7.60
C SER A 216 -7.02 7.84 8.80
N GLU A 217 -7.53 8.23 9.97
CA GLU A 217 -7.25 7.57 11.25
C GLU A 217 -7.72 6.11 11.25
N LYS A 218 -8.88 5.80 10.65
CA LYS A 218 -9.45 4.45 10.69
C LYS A 218 -8.63 3.47 9.86
N ARG A 219 -8.20 3.86 8.65
CA ARG A 219 -7.32 3.03 7.81
C ARG A 219 -5.94 2.89 8.43
N PHE A 220 -5.42 3.95 9.06
CA PHE A 220 -4.13 3.89 9.72
C PHE A 220 -4.16 2.86 10.84
N ARG A 221 -5.15 2.95 11.74
CA ARG A 221 -5.35 1.97 12.82
C ARG A 221 -5.51 0.55 12.30
N PHE A 222 -6.34 0.36 11.27
CA PHE A 222 -6.53 -0.96 10.65
C PHE A 222 -5.21 -1.59 10.18
N LEU A 223 -4.34 -0.81 9.54
CA LEU A 223 -3.04 -1.29 9.06
C LEU A 223 -2.04 -1.52 10.20
N THR A 224 -1.98 -0.63 11.20
CA THR A 224 -1.07 -0.79 12.35
C THR A 224 -1.46 -1.94 13.27
N GLU A 225 -2.76 -2.19 13.44
CA GLU A 225 -3.24 -3.34 14.23
C GLU A 225 -2.96 -4.67 13.51
N TRP A 226 -2.90 -4.64 12.18
CA TRP A 226 -2.57 -5.83 11.39
C TRP A 226 -1.06 -6.08 11.33
N ASP A 227 -0.27 -5.03 11.11
CA ASP A 227 1.19 -5.11 11.19
C ASP A 227 1.77 -3.98 12.03
N VAL A 228 1.96 -4.29 13.32
CA VAL A 228 2.55 -3.35 14.28
C VAL A 228 3.94 -2.88 13.86
N ASN A 229 4.72 -3.70 13.16
CA ASN A 229 6.08 -3.32 12.75
C ASN A 229 6.10 -2.33 11.59
N ALA A 230 4.98 -2.17 10.86
CA ALA A 230 4.94 -1.27 9.71
C ALA A 230 5.14 0.20 10.10
N VAL A 231 4.86 0.59 11.36
CA VAL A 231 5.14 1.96 11.86
C VAL A 231 6.64 2.25 11.97
N LEU A 232 7.47 1.21 12.05
CA LEU A 232 8.92 1.30 12.15
C LEU A 232 9.62 1.30 10.78
N TYR A 233 8.90 0.95 9.71
CA TYR A 233 9.49 0.73 8.40
C TYR A 233 9.76 2.06 7.69
N THR A 234 10.96 2.20 7.13
CA THR A 234 11.37 3.38 6.37
C THR A 234 11.27 3.12 4.88
N ASP A 235 10.88 4.15 4.12
CA ASP A 235 10.84 4.08 2.67
C ASP A 235 12.26 4.13 2.05
N ARG A 236 12.34 4.17 0.72
CA ARG A 236 13.61 4.26 -0.01
C ARG A 236 14.42 5.54 0.28
N TYR A 237 13.89 6.52 1.00
CA TYR A 237 14.58 7.73 1.43
C TYR A 237 14.95 7.70 2.93
N GLY A 238 14.66 6.59 3.62
CA GLY A 238 14.82 6.51 5.06
C GLY A 238 13.68 7.19 5.82
N ASP A 239 12.61 7.62 5.14
CA ASP A 239 11.49 8.28 5.78
C ASP A 239 10.53 7.25 6.38
N SER A 240 10.31 7.35 7.68
CA SER A 240 9.26 6.61 8.39
C SER A 240 7.88 7.26 8.19
N PRO A 241 6.77 6.59 8.58
CA PRO A 241 5.44 7.20 8.52
C PRO A 241 5.37 8.53 9.28
N LEU A 242 6.17 8.68 10.33
CA LEU A 242 6.25 9.91 11.11
C LEU A 242 6.93 11.06 10.35
N HIS A 243 7.95 10.76 9.51
CA HIS A 243 8.52 11.77 8.59
C HIS A 243 7.46 12.25 7.60
N LYS A 244 6.74 11.31 6.96
CA LYS A 244 5.70 11.63 5.98
C LYS A 244 4.54 12.43 6.57
N ALA A 245 4.12 12.07 7.79
CA ALA A 245 3.10 12.79 8.54
C ALA A 245 3.47 14.26 8.73
N VAL A 246 4.74 14.57 8.99
CA VAL A 246 5.20 15.96 9.11
C VAL A 246 5.35 16.62 7.76
N GLU A 247 5.97 15.96 6.79
CA GLU A 247 6.30 16.52 5.48
C GLU A 247 5.03 17.01 4.76
N TYR A 248 3.99 16.17 4.72
CA TYR A 248 2.83 16.42 3.87
C TYR A 248 1.57 16.91 4.60
N SER A 249 1.41 16.63 5.90
CA SER A 249 0.21 17.07 6.62
C SER A 249 0.18 18.59 6.82
N LEU A 250 -1.00 19.19 6.69
CA LEU A 250 -1.27 20.57 7.11
C LEU A 250 -1.64 20.66 8.60
N SER A 251 -2.14 19.57 9.18
CA SER A 251 -2.56 19.51 10.58
C SER A 251 -1.43 19.01 11.47
N VAL A 252 -1.14 19.77 12.53
CA VAL A 252 -0.23 19.38 13.60
C VAL A 252 -0.68 18.13 14.34
N GLN A 253 -1.96 17.77 14.30
CA GLN A 253 -2.52 16.63 15.06
C GLN A 253 -2.14 15.27 14.47
N VAL A 254 -1.80 15.21 13.18
CA VAL A 254 -1.42 13.96 12.50
C VAL A 254 -0.08 13.43 13.05
N PHE A 255 0.87 14.32 13.36
CA PHE A 255 2.16 13.92 13.91
C PHE A 255 2.03 13.22 15.29
N PRO A 256 1.38 13.81 16.31
CA PRO A 256 1.10 13.15 17.57
C PRO A 256 0.32 11.85 17.39
N PHE A 257 -0.66 11.78 16.48
CA PHE A 257 -1.42 10.55 16.27
C PHE A 257 -0.53 9.40 15.77
N VAL A 258 0.32 9.64 14.76
CA VAL A 258 1.24 8.61 14.24
C VAL A 258 2.28 8.24 15.28
N PHE A 259 2.78 9.22 16.06
CA PHE A 259 3.70 8.98 17.16
C PHE A 259 3.05 8.14 18.28
N GLU A 260 1.80 8.42 18.63
CA GLU A 260 1.02 7.69 19.63
C GLU A 260 0.93 6.21 19.26
N ALA A 261 0.68 5.88 17.99
CA ALA A 261 0.67 4.49 17.53
C ALA A 261 2.02 3.80 17.74
N GLY A 262 3.12 4.52 17.51
CA GLY A 262 4.48 4.04 17.81
C GLY A 262 4.68 3.74 19.30
N ILE A 263 4.25 4.64 20.18
CA ILE A 263 4.35 4.46 21.64
C ILE A 263 3.42 3.34 22.13
N ARG A 264 2.19 3.27 21.62
CA ARG A 264 1.21 2.24 22.01
C ARG A 264 1.74 0.83 21.77
N HIS A 265 2.37 0.58 20.63
CA HIS A 265 2.87 -0.74 20.27
C HIS A 265 4.32 -0.98 20.72
N PHE A 266 5.10 0.08 20.89
CA PHE A 266 6.50 0.02 21.30
C PHE A 266 6.83 1.03 22.41
N PRO A 267 6.21 0.90 23.61
CA PRO A 267 6.29 1.91 24.67
C PRO A 267 7.69 2.06 25.29
N LYS A 268 8.60 1.15 24.96
CA LYS A 268 9.99 1.16 25.39
C LYS A 268 10.86 1.87 24.34
N LYS A 269 12.02 1.28 24.06
CA LYS A 269 12.99 1.60 23.01
C LYS A 269 12.37 2.25 21.76
N LYS A 270 11.64 1.45 20.98
CA LYS A 270 11.48 1.75 19.55
C LYS A 270 10.51 2.91 19.33
N GLY A 271 9.49 3.05 20.18
CA GLY A 271 8.50 4.12 20.05
C GLY A 271 9.12 5.50 20.22
N ILE A 272 9.94 5.71 21.26
CA ILE A 272 10.61 7.02 21.47
C ILE A 272 11.64 7.28 20.38
N GLN A 273 12.39 6.25 19.97
CA GLN A 273 13.41 6.38 18.94
C GLN A 273 12.86 6.87 17.60
N LEU A 274 11.60 6.58 17.27
CA LEU A 274 10.96 7.07 16.04
C LEU A 274 11.02 8.59 15.89
N LEU A 275 11.01 9.36 16.98
CA LEU A 275 11.11 10.82 16.95
C LEU A 275 12.47 11.31 16.44
N PHE A 276 13.51 10.49 16.62
CA PHE A 276 14.90 10.88 16.46
C PHE A 276 15.68 10.01 15.49
N SER A 277 15.02 9.06 14.81
CA SER A 277 15.60 8.33 13.69
C SER A 277 15.83 9.26 12.52
N LYS A 278 17.07 9.30 12.02
CA LYS A 278 17.47 10.10 10.86
C LYS A 278 17.01 9.40 9.58
N ASN A 279 16.46 10.17 8.64
CA ASN A 279 16.34 9.73 7.26
C ASN A 279 17.69 9.83 6.52
N ARG A 280 17.72 9.56 5.21
CA ARG A 280 18.95 9.65 4.40
C ARG A 280 19.52 11.06 4.28
N LEU A 281 18.76 12.10 4.61
CA LEU A 281 19.20 13.49 4.64
C LEU A 281 19.72 13.91 6.02
N GLY A 282 19.63 13.03 7.02
CA GLY A 282 20.02 13.33 8.40
C GLY A 282 18.95 14.06 9.20
N ASP A 283 17.80 14.38 8.61
CA ASP A 283 16.67 14.99 9.31
C ASP A 283 15.93 13.94 10.15
N THR A 284 15.43 14.36 11.31
CA THR A 284 14.56 13.54 12.16
C THR A 284 13.10 14.04 12.13
N PRO A 285 12.10 13.21 12.43
CA PRO A 285 10.71 13.67 12.49
C PRO A 285 10.50 14.79 13.49
N PHE A 286 11.18 14.74 14.63
CA PHE A 286 11.10 15.79 15.66
C PHE A 286 11.63 17.14 15.14
N GLN A 287 12.77 17.15 14.46
CA GLN A 287 13.35 18.38 13.90
C GLN A 287 12.47 18.95 12.79
N LEU A 288 11.96 18.09 11.89
CA LEU A 288 11.01 18.49 10.86
C LEU A 288 9.73 19.09 11.48
N ALA A 289 9.19 18.44 12.52
CA ALA A 289 7.97 18.88 13.18
C ALA A 289 8.17 20.22 13.89
N CYS A 290 9.28 20.38 14.63
CA CYS A 290 9.60 21.63 15.31
C CYS A 290 9.77 22.78 14.32
N ARG A 291 10.40 22.54 13.17
CA ARG A 291 10.59 23.52 12.09
C ARG A 291 9.26 23.94 11.47
N LYS A 292 8.34 22.99 11.27
CA LYS A 292 7.06 23.20 10.59
C LYS A 292 5.96 23.76 11.49
N PHE A 293 5.79 23.22 12.70
CA PHE A 293 4.66 23.53 13.60
C PHE A 293 5.08 24.33 14.84
N GLY A 294 6.38 24.53 15.05
CA GLY A 294 6.91 25.21 16.23
C GLY A 294 7.16 24.26 17.40
N GLN A 295 8.36 24.38 17.98
CA GLN A 295 8.85 23.48 19.03
C GLN A 295 7.91 23.36 20.24
N LYS A 296 7.35 24.48 20.73
CA LYS A 296 6.45 24.47 21.90
C LYS A 296 5.20 23.61 21.68
N GLN A 297 4.63 23.66 20.47
CA GLN A 297 3.42 22.90 20.15
C GLN A 297 3.73 21.41 20.03
N VAL A 298 4.85 21.08 19.37
CA VAL A 298 5.32 19.70 19.19
C VAL A 298 5.65 19.05 20.52
N ILE A 299 6.44 19.72 21.38
CA ILE A 299 6.78 19.22 22.72
C ILE A 299 5.51 18.98 23.55
N LYS A 300 4.57 19.93 23.56
CA LYS A 300 3.29 19.76 24.29
C LYS A 300 2.53 18.51 23.84
N GLY A 301 2.51 18.22 22.53
CA GLY A 301 1.86 17.03 21.97
C GLY A 301 2.56 15.74 22.39
N ILE A 302 3.89 15.71 22.34
CA ILE A 302 4.71 14.57 22.76
C ILE A 302 4.55 14.31 24.26
N ASP A 303 4.67 15.35 25.10
CA ASP A 303 4.53 15.24 26.56
C ASP A 303 3.15 14.70 26.97
N GLY A 304 2.09 15.13 26.26
CA GLY A 304 0.74 14.62 26.49
C GLY A 304 0.63 13.11 26.25
N ILE A 305 1.25 12.60 25.18
CA ILE A 305 1.28 11.18 24.85
C ILE A 305 2.12 10.41 25.87
N LEU A 306 3.35 10.86 26.15
CA LEU A 306 4.23 10.19 27.09
C LEU A 306 3.63 10.16 28.51
N GLY A 307 3.01 11.25 28.95
CA GLY A 307 2.31 11.33 30.23
C GLY A 307 1.13 10.36 30.33
N PHE A 308 0.38 10.17 29.24
CA PHE A 308 -0.73 9.21 29.19
C PHE A 308 -0.24 7.75 29.35
N TYR A 309 0.82 7.35 28.63
CA TYR A 309 1.32 5.97 28.68
C TYR A 309 2.22 5.65 29.88
N SER A 310 2.72 6.66 30.60
CA SER A 310 3.58 6.46 31.78
C SER A 310 2.89 5.73 32.94
N GLY A 311 1.55 5.71 32.99
CA GLY A 311 0.78 5.00 34.03
C GLY A 311 0.65 3.49 33.79
N ASP A 312 0.43 3.07 32.54
CA ASP A 312 0.06 1.69 32.21
C ASP A 312 1.25 0.82 31.78
N THR A 313 2.28 1.41 31.18
CA THR A 313 3.48 0.68 30.76
C THR A 313 4.71 1.56 30.91
N PRO A 314 5.51 1.37 31.98
CA PRO A 314 6.67 2.21 32.24
C PRO A 314 7.62 2.23 31.04
N ILE A 315 7.90 3.44 30.56
CA ILE A 315 8.91 3.68 29.53
C ILE A 315 10.26 3.29 30.13
N ASN A 316 10.98 2.37 29.49
CA ASN A 316 12.34 2.02 29.91
C ASN A 316 13.33 3.08 29.42
N ILE A 317 13.41 4.20 30.13
CA ILE A 317 14.25 5.36 29.79
C ILE A 317 15.73 4.98 29.78
N THR A 318 16.17 4.12 30.71
CA THR A 318 17.54 3.59 30.76
C THR A 318 17.95 2.91 29.45
N GLU A 319 17.13 1.97 28.99
CA GLU A 319 17.38 1.24 27.74
C GLU A 319 17.33 2.20 26.55
N ALA A 320 16.32 3.09 26.50
CA ALA A 320 16.19 4.15 25.50
C ALA A 320 17.47 4.98 25.37
N LEU A 321 18.06 5.39 26.50
CA LEU A 321 19.26 6.22 26.57
C LEU A 321 20.49 5.48 26.04
N VAL A 322 20.73 4.24 26.46
CA VAL A 322 21.88 3.45 26.02
C VAL A 322 21.89 3.29 24.50
N MET A 323 20.72 3.11 23.88
CA MET A 323 20.67 2.90 22.43
C MET A 323 20.71 4.20 21.66
N ALA A 324 20.14 5.28 22.21
CA ALA A 324 20.28 6.60 21.61
C ALA A 324 21.76 7.03 21.47
N VAL A 325 22.61 6.57 22.38
CA VAL A 325 24.06 6.83 22.34
C VAL A 325 24.82 5.85 21.44
N THR A 326 24.34 4.61 21.29
CA THR A 326 25.05 3.56 20.52
C THR A 326 24.60 3.46 19.05
N ASP A 327 23.41 3.94 18.70
CA ASP A 327 22.88 3.88 17.33
C ASP A 327 23.16 5.19 16.57
N GLU A 328 24.03 5.12 15.57
CA GLU A 328 24.42 6.27 14.74
C GLU A 328 23.25 6.89 13.95
N ASN A 329 22.18 6.12 13.73
CA ASN A 329 20.97 6.58 13.05
C ASN A 329 20.06 7.40 13.97
N ILE A 330 20.34 7.43 15.27
CA ILE A 330 19.61 8.25 16.24
C ILE A 330 20.34 9.59 16.40
N HIS A 331 19.57 10.69 16.38
CA HIS A 331 20.12 12.02 16.61
C HIS A 331 20.38 12.29 18.10
N LEU A 332 21.43 13.05 18.41
CA LEU A 332 21.86 13.37 19.78
C LEU A 332 20.76 14.09 20.60
N ASP A 333 19.85 14.79 19.93
CA ASP A 333 18.65 15.37 20.54
C ASP A 333 17.84 14.34 21.33
N CYS A 334 17.87 13.05 20.95
CA CYS A 334 17.23 11.97 21.70
C CYS A 334 17.83 11.83 23.11
N VAL A 335 19.16 11.91 23.22
CA VAL A 335 19.88 11.82 24.49
C VAL A 335 19.49 13.00 25.38
N TYR A 336 19.54 14.22 24.86
CA TYR A 336 19.12 15.42 25.60
C TYR A 336 17.65 15.37 26.00
N PHE A 337 16.79 14.84 25.14
CA PHE A 337 15.36 14.66 25.42
C PHE A 337 15.14 13.68 26.57
N LEU A 338 15.79 12.51 26.54
CA LEU A 338 15.69 11.50 27.60
C LEU A 338 16.25 11.99 28.94
N LEU A 339 17.35 12.73 28.94
CA LEU A 339 17.90 13.35 30.15
C LEU A 339 16.96 14.40 30.75
N ARG A 340 16.16 15.09 29.94
CA ARG A 340 15.14 16.04 30.42
C ARG A 340 13.91 15.33 30.98
N LEU A 341 13.56 14.16 30.43
CA LEU A 341 12.46 13.35 30.95
C LEU A 341 12.77 12.77 32.33
N GLU A 342 14.01 12.32 32.57
CA GLU A 342 14.44 11.77 33.85
C GLU A 342 15.84 12.27 34.22
N PRO A 343 15.95 13.45 34.86
CA PRO A 343 17.24 14.09 35.15
C PRO A 343 18.19 13.27 36.03
N ASP A 344 17.68 12.32 36.81
CA ASP A 344 18.45 11.46 37.70
C ASP A 344 18.85 10.12 37.06
N ILE A 345 18.54 9.90 35.78
CA ILE A 345 18.80 8.63 35.06
C ILE A 345 20.28 8.24 35.05
N LEU A 346 21.19 9.22 34.92
CA LEU A 346 22.63 8.95 34.92
C LEU A 346 23.11 8.48 36.29
N GLN A 347 22.57 9.05 37.37
CA GLN A 347 22.87 8.61 38.73
C GLN A 347 22.34 7.18 38.97
N LYS A 348 21.12 6.90 38.51
CA LYS A 348 20.52 5.56 38.59
C LYS A 348 21.36 4.50 37.85
N LEU A 349 21.86 4.85 36.66
CA LEU A 349 22.77 4.02 35.89
C LEU A 349 24.09 3.72 36.61
N LEU A 350 24.72 4.76 37.18
CA LEU A 350 25.96 4.63 37.94
C LEU A 350 25.79 3.74 39.18
N LEU A 351 24.71 3.92 39.93
CA LEU A 351 24.40 3.12 41.11
C LEU A 351 24.13 1.66 40.75
N SER A 352 23.42 1.41 39.64
CA SER A 352 23.13 0.06 39.15
C SER A 352 24.39 -0.69 38.71
N SER A 353 25.33 0.02 38.06
CA SER A 353 26.62 -0.55 37.66
C SER A 353 27.48 -0.94 38.87
N THR A 354 27.51 -0.09 39.89
CA THR A 354 28.30 -0.32 41.11
C THR A 354 27.77 -1.53 41.89
N ALA A 355 26.44 -1.69 41.96
CA ALA A 355 25.81 -2.83 42.61
C ALA A 355 26.23 -4.16 41.95
N MET A 356 26.27 -4.23 40.62
CA MET A 356 26.69 -5.45 39.91
C MET A 356 28.18 -5.79 40.12
N ALA A 357 29.07 -4.79 40.13
CA ALA A 357 30.50 -5.01 40.36
C ALA A 357 30.76 -5.67 41.74
N THR A 358 30.07 -5.21 42.79
CA THR A 358 30.23 -5.78 44.15
C THR A 358 29.73 -7.22 44.31
N VAL A 359 28.83 -7.68 43.43
CA VAL A 359 28.33 -9.07 43.44
C VAL A 359 29.33 -10.02 42.79
N VAL A 360 30.02 -9.58 41.73
CA VAL A 360 31.02 -10.39 41.02
C VAL A 360 32.26 -10.63 41.88
N ASP A 361 32.72 -9.62 42.62
CA ASP A 361 33.89 -9.75 43.51
C ASP A 361 33.64 -10.70 44.70
N LYS A 362 32.38 -10.90 45.12
CA LYS A 362 32.05 -11.84 46.20
C LYS A 362 32.04 -13.30 45.77
N ASN A 363 31.76 -13.58 44.49
CA ASN A 363 31.71 -14.96 43.98
C ASN A 363 33.09 -15.52 43.61
N ASN A 364 34.07 -14.67 43.29
CA ASN A 364 35.43 -15.12 42.95
C ASN A 364 36.28 -15.55 44.15
N ASN A 365 35.78 -15.42 45.37
CA ASN A 365 36.49 -15.83 46.60
C ASN A 365 36.04 -17.19 47.17
N ILE A 366 35.18 -17.95 46.47
CA ILE A 366 34.68 -19.28 46.93
C ILE A 366 35.07 -20.39 45.93
N LEU A 367 36.29 -20.38 45.40
CA LEU A 367 36.81 -21.50 44.62
C LEU A 367 38.32 -21.71 44.76
N GLY A 368 38.77 -21.84 46.02
CA GLY A 368 39.70 -22.92 46.37
C GLY A 368 38.87 -23.90 47.20
N ASP A 369 38.80 -25.20 46.97
CA ASP A 369 39.80 -26.13 46.51
C ASP A 369 39.03 -27.45 46.26
N LYS A 370 39.16 -28.05 45.08
CA LYS A 370 38.93 -29.48 44.84
C LYS A 370 39.28 -29.88 43.40
N ASN A 371 40.47 -30.45 43.27
CA ASN A 371 40.87 -31.35 42.19
C ASN A 371 39.80 -32.42 41.96
N ASN A 372 39.35 -32.65 40.72
CA ASN A 372 39.86 -33.73 39.85
C ASN A 372 39.01 -33.89 38.57
N ASP A 373 39.74 -34.16 37.50
CA ASP A 373 39.44 -35.03 36.35
C ASP A 373 38.34 -34.68 35.32
N ASN A 374 38.83 -34.45 34.10
CA ASN A 374 38.41 -35.00 32.81
C ASN A 374 36.92 -34.93 32.43
N ASN A 375 36.59 -34.06 31.47
CA ASN A 375 36.39 -34.42 30.06
C ASN A 375 35.60 -33.33 29.33
N ASP A 376 35.94 -33.14 28.06
CA ASP A 376 35.09 -32.73 26.93
C ASP A 376 33.84 -31.88 27.22
N SER A 377 33.83 -30.64 26.73
CA SER A 377 33.02 -30.31 25.55
C SER A 377 32.99 -28.80 25.32
N SER A 378 33.24 -28.46 24.06
CA SER A 378 33.02 -27.17 23.41
C SER A 378 31.67 -26.54 23.76
N GLY A 379 31.69 -25.31 24.30
CA GLY A 379 30.51 -24.50 24.54
C GLY A 379 30.85 -23.02 24.74
N ASN A 380 31.26 -22.35 23.66
CA ASN A 380 31.58 -20.92 23.66
C ASN A 380 30.27 -20.10 23.57
N ASN A 381 29.79 -19.57 24.69
CA ASN A 381 28.74 -18.54 24.72
C ASN A 381 29.27 -17.30 25.44
N GLY A 382 29.50 -16.25 24.65
CA GLY A 382 30.22 -15.04 25.02
C GLY A 382 29.47 -14.11 25.99
N ASN A 383 30.25 -13.62 26.94
CA ASN A 383 29.94 -12.57 27.90
C ASN A 383 29.99 -11.18 27.23
N LEU A 384 29.09 -10.92 26.27
CA LEU A 384 29.10 -9.72 25.42
C LEU A 384 28.57 -8.45 26.14
N GLY A 385 27.94 -8.59 27.31
CA GLY A 385 27.29 -7.48 28.02
C GLY A 385 28.24 -6.53 28.77
N VAL A 386 29.41 -7.01 29.20
CA VAL A 386 30.34 -6.22 30.05
C VAL A 386 31.23 -5.29 29.23
N LEU A 387 31.55 -5.67 27.99
CA LEU A 387 32.44 -4.89 27.10
C LEU A 387 31.76 -3.62 26.55
N LEU A 388 30.47 -3.71 26.18
CA LEU A 388 29.72 -2.55 25.67
C LEU A 388 29.52 -1.45 26.73
N GLN A 389 29.58 -1.80 28.01
CA GLN A 389 29.38 -0.85 29.10
C GLN A 389 30.62 0.03 29.32
N TYR A 390 31.83 -0.50 29.13
CA TYR A 390 33.07 0.27 29.26
C TYR A 390 33.28 1.26 28.10
N ASP A 391 32.94 0.88 26.87
CA ASP A 391 33.06 1.77 25.70
C ASP A 391 32.09 2.96 25.78
N PHE A 392 30.88 2.75 26.32
CA PHE A 392 29.93 3.83 26.59
C PHE A 392 30.49 4.89 27.54
N PHE A 393 31.21 4.49 28.59
CA PHE A 393 31.82 5.42 29.54
C PHE A 393 32.92 6.27 28.92
N VAL A 394 33.74 5.68 28.04
CA VAL A 394 34.80 6.40 27.32
C VAL A 394 34.20 7.39 26.32
N TYR A 395 33.12 7.02 25.63
CA TYR A 395 32.47 7.90 24.65
C TYR A 395 31.77 9.10 25.28
N VAL A 396 31.08 8.91 26.41
CA VAL A 396 30.37 9.99 27.14
C VAL A 396 31.35 10.95 27.83
N THR A 397 32.50 10.46 28.31
CA THR A 397 33.54 11.34 28.89
C THR A 397 34.34 12.10 27.83
N LEU A 398 34.54 11.56 26.62
CA LEU A 398 35.25 12.24 25.53
C LEU A 398 34.41 13.27 24.76
N SER A 399 33.07 13.12 24.75
CA SER A 399 32.17 14.03 24.04
C SER A 399 31.68 15.23 24.87
N ALA A 400 31.93 15.24 26.18
CA ALA A 400 31.76 16.41 27.04
C ALA A 400 32.94 17.39 26.89
N SER A 401 33.12 17.96 25.69
CA SER A 401 34.05 19.08 25.47
C SER A 401 33.44 20.40 25.96
N PRO A 402 34.18 21.33 26.59
CA PRO A 402 33.61 22.47 27.32
C PRO A 402 33.06 23.62 26.45
N GLU A 403 32.91 23.47 25.14
CA GLU A 403 32.70 24.61 24.23
C GLU A 403 31.24 25.06 24.01
N PHE A 404 30.28 24.58 24.79
CA PHE A 404 28.91 25.11 24.76
C PHE A 404 28.39 25.44 26.16
N GLN A 405 28.80 26.60 26.66
CA GLN A 405 28.01 27.40 27.61
C GLN A 405 27.53 28.66 26.87
N VAL A 406 26.21 28.80 26.71
CA VAL A 406 25.52 30.05 26.40
C VAL A 406 24.67 30.42 27.60
#